data_AF-J9VJ45-F1
#
_entry.id   AF-J9VJ45-F1
#
_cell.length_a   1.000
_cell.length_b   1.000
_cell.length_c   1.000
_cell.angle_alpha   90.00
_cell.angle_beta   90.00
_cell.angle_gamma   90.00
#
_symmetry.space_group_name_H-M   'P 1'
#
loop_
_entity.id
_entity.type
_entity.pdbx_description
1 polymer ?
#
loop_
_entity_poly.entity_id
_entity_poly.type
_entity_poly.pdbx_seq_one_letter_code
_entity_poly.pdbx_strand_id
1 'polypeptide(L)'
;MFIQAILGASVTAMAGLYALKSGANPAHSDNVPYEVDLHWMRKSIEVMPPCHFNAYGSVIVNASNNELLCSGYNSQLAIGDPTEHGEVNAIRNCVKKYTELGWTPAQITEIWPQSWIYTTAEPCPMCGSTILQSGFKRVVYGTSSPDLVGMGWTEYLVSVRVKWLRKAAVVQPGFGGGRPVTQVVGHVGNNETDPRLAWQFNLDYPCPEGCHRHGEEQVCKSVA
;
A
#
# COMPACT_ATOMS: atom_id res chain seq x y z
N MET A 1 -58.41 40.54 -11.04
CA MET A 1 -57.59 40.68 -12.26
C MET A 1 -56.70 39.46 -12.38
N PHE A 2 -56.67 38.92 -13.59
CA PHE A 2 -56.06 37.67 -14.03
C PHE A 2 -54.53 37.79 -14.24
N ILE A 3 -53.88 36.62 -14.32
CA ILE A 3 -52.59 36.26 -14.97
C ILE A 3 -51.32 36.44 -14.11
N GLN A 4 -50.61 35.39 -13.64
CA GLN A 4 -49.81 34.29 -14.27
C GLN A 4 -48.35 34.65 -14.59
N ALA A 5 -47.51 33.60 -14.48
CA ALA A 5 -46.10 33.43 -14.90
C ALA A 5 -45.00 33.89 -13.93
N ILE A 6 -43.85 33.24 -13.73
CA ILE A 6 -43.27 31.88 -13.88
C ILE A 6 -41.72 32.08 -13.71
N LEU A 7 -41.02 31.05 -13.23
CA LEU A 7 -39.55 30.77 -13.34
C LEU A 7 -38.54 31.55 -12.48
N GLY A 8 -37.62 30.78 -11.88
CA GLY A 8 -36.26 31.23 -11.59
C GLY A 8 -35.59 30.68 -10.33
N ALA A 9 -35.47 29.36 -10.17
CA ALA A 9 -34.49 28.82 -9.21
C ALA A 9 -33.08 29.11 -9.74
N SER A 10 -32.29 29.88 -8.97
CA SER A 10 -30.87 30.13 -9.29
C SER A 10 -29.99 29.71 -8.12
N VAL A 11 -28.96 28.97 -8.52
CA VAL A 11 -27.90 28.35 -7.74
C VAL A 11 -26.92 29.40 -7.26
N THR A 12 -26.60 29.43 -5.98
CA THR A 12 -25.24 29.80 -5.51
C THR A 12 -25.02 29.34 -4.07
N ALA A 13 -24.52 28.11 -3.95
CA ALA A 13 -23.71 27.71 -2.81
C ALA A 13 -22.25 28.12 -3.05
N MET A 14 -21.47 28.14 -1.97
CA MET A 14 -19.99 28.14 -1.92
C MET A 14 -19.31 29.49 -1.70
N ALA A 15 -19.08 29.80 -0.42
CA ALA A 15 -17.85 30.44 0.06
C ALA A 15 -17.67 30.13 1.56
N GLY A 16 -17.38 28.86 1.87
CA GLY A 16 -16.99 28.41 3.21
C GLY A 16 -15.47 28.37 3.33
N LEU A 17 -14.95 29.12 4.30
CA LEU A 17 -13.55 29.40 4.58
C LEU A 17 -12.60 28.19 4.51
N TYR A 18 -11.48 28.43 3.82
CA TYR A 18 -10.21 27.74 3.99
C TYR A 18 -9.74 27.80 5.46
N ALA A 19 -9.73 26.66 6.15
CA ALA A 19 -8.78 26.31 7.20
C ALA A 19 -9.07 24.88 7.69
N LEU A 20 -8.59 23.86 6.98
CA LEU A 20 -8.48 22.52 7.57
C LEU A 20 -7.07 22.34 8.14
N LYS A 21 -7.03 22.43 9.48
CA LYS A 21 -5.96 21.95 10.34
C LYS A 21 -5.39 20.63 9.79
N SER A 22 -4.07 20.50 9.88
CA SER A 22 -3.33 19.24 9.83
C SER A 22 -4.06 18.16 10.63
N GLY A 23 -4.81 17.32 9.92
CA GLY A 23 -5.55 16.21 10.52
C GLY A 23 -4.57 15.12 10.89
N ALA A 24 -4.31 14.95 12.19
CA ALA A 24 -3.72 13.73 12.69
C ALA A 24 -4.60 12.55 12.23
N ASN A 25 -4.02 11.67 11.42
CA ASN A 25 -4.69 10.46 10.94
C ASN A 25 -4.89 9.50 12.13
N PRO A 26 -6.12 9.16 12.54
CA PRO A 26 -6.41 8.38 13.75
C PRO A 26 -5.99 6.89 13.66
N ALA A 27 -5.20 6.51 12.66
CA ALA A 27 -4.71 5.15 12.42
C ALA A 27 -3.23 4.94 12.82
N HIS A 28 -2.54 5.97 13.32
CA HIS A 28 -1.18 5.82 13.84
C HIS A 28 -1.24 5.17 15.24
N SER A 29 -0.56 4.03 15.47
CA SER A 29 -0.42 3.56 16.85
C SER A 29 0.56 4.45 17.59
N ASP A 30 0.31 4.59 18.89
CA ASP A 30 0.75 5.70 19.73
C ASP A 30 2.26 5.93 19.89
N ASN A 31 3.18 5.23 19.19
CA ASN A 31 4.63 5.32 19.48
C ASN A 31 5.62 5.30 18.29
N VAL A 32 5.18 5.23 17.04
CA VAL A 32 6.10 5.40 15.88
C VAL A 32 5.83 6.78 15.29
N PRO A 33 6.84 7.64 15.03
CA PRO A 33 6.61 8.93 14.38
C PRO A 33 6.23 8.77 12.90
N TYR A 34 5.34 9.62 12.40
CA TYR A 34 4.89 9.59 11.00
C TYR A 34 6.05 9.67 10.00
N GLU A 35 7.07 10.47 10.31
CA GLU A 35 8.26 10.62 9.46
C GLU A 35 9.06 9.31 9.30
N VAL A 36 9.02 8.43 10.30
CA VAL A 36 9.63 7.10 10.18
C VAL A 36 8.84 6.24 9.20
N ASP A 37 7.50 6.24 9.33
CA ASP A 37 6.65 5.49 8.43
C ASP A 37 6.74 6.04 6.99
N LEU A 38 6.78 7.38 6.83
CA LEU A 38 6.94 8.06 5.54
C LEU A 38 8.30 7.77 4.90
N HIS A 39 9.38 7.74 5.69
CA HIS A 39 10.70 7.36 5.20
C HIS A 39 10.69 5.97 4.56
N TRP A 40 10.12 4.98 5.24
CA TRP A 40 10.07 3.61 4.69
C TRP A 40 9.06 3.45 3.57
N MET A 41 7.98 4.23 3.57
CA MET A 41 7.08 4.31 2.42
C MET A 41 7.83 4.80 1.17
N ARG A 42 8.64 5.84 1.29
CA ARG A 42 9.49 6.33 0.20
C ARG A 42 10.49 5.27 -0.26
N LYS A 43 11.08 4.49 0.66
CA LYS A 43 11.91 3.33 0.28
C LYS A 43 11.13 2.26 -0.47
N SER A 44 9.87 2.01 -0.14
CA SER A 44 9.00 1.11 -0.91
C SER A 44 8.66 1.63 -2.31
N ILE A 45 8.72 2.94 -2.52
CA ILE A 45 8.63 3.54 -3.85
C ILE A 45 9.94 3.37 -4.63
N GLU A 46 11.07 3.67 -3.99
CA GLU A 46 12.41 3.66 -4.61
C GLU A 46 12.87 2.28 -5.11
N VAL A 47 12.30 1.19 -4.57
CA VAL A 47 12.68 -0.17 -5.01
C VAL A 47 12.16 -0.52 -6.39
N MET A 48 11.20 0.26 -6.91
CA MET A 48 10.63 0.06 -8.24
C MET A 48 11.41 0.84 -9.30
N PRO A 49 11.48 0.31 -10.54
CA PRO A 49 11.93 1.09 -11.68
C PRO A 49 11.09 2.39 -11.87
N PRO A 50 11.65 3.43 -12.50
CA PRO A 50 10.85 4.59 -12.92
C PRO A 50 9.67 4.15 -13.79
N CYS A 51 8.51 4.79 -13.61
CA CYS A 51 7.31 4.54 -14.41
C CYS A 51 6.80 3.08 -14.36
N HIS A 52 7.10 2.35 -13.29
CA HIS A 52 6.74 0.94 -13.20
C HIS A 52 5.22 0.72 -13.25
N PHE A 53 4.77 -0.07 -14.23
CA PHE A 53 3.39 -0.55 -14.28
C PHE A 53 3.20 -1.63 -13.19
N ASN A 54 2.04 -1.67 -12.55
CA ASN A 54 1.83 -2.30 -11.24
C ASN A 54 2.82 -1.74 -10.21
N ALA A 55 2.65 -0.47 -9.85
CA ALA A 55 3.52 0.26 -8.92
C ALA A 55 3.36 -0.18 -7.44
N TYR A 56 3.42 -1.50 -7.21
CA TYR A 56 3.39 -2.17 -5.92
C TYR A 56 4.83 -2.52 -5.52
N GLY A 57 5.40 -1.68 -4.67
CA GLY A 57 6.72 -1.86 -4.07
C GLY A 57 6.58 -2.09 -2.57
N SER A 58 7.52 -2.83 -1.98
CA SER A 58 7.48 -3.19 -0.57
C SER A 58 8.85 -3.29 0.06
N VAL A 59 8.94 -2.92 1.33
CA VAL A 59 10.13 -3.08 2.17
C VAL A 59 9.77 -3.71 3.51
N ILE A 60 10.67 -4.56 4.01
CA ILE A 60 10.57 -5.21 5.31
C ILE A 60 11.66 -4.61 6.21
N VAL A 61 11.26 -4.13 7.39
CA VAL A 61 12.10 -3.38 8.31
C VAL A 61 12.04 -4.03 9.68
N ASN A 62 13.18 -4.11 10.38
CA ASN A 62 13.22 -4.60 11.75
C ASN A 62 12.62 -3.55 12.71
N ALA A 63 11.64 -3.98 13.51
CA ALA A 63 10.86 -3.12 14.40
C ALA A 63 11.64 -2.55 15.59
N SER A 64 12.78 -3.14 15.93
CA SER A 64 13.56 -2.78 17.13
C SER A 64 14.66 -1.77 16.84
N ASN A 65 15.35 -1.94 15.71
CA ASN A 65 16.50 -1.11 15.33
C ASN A 65 16.26 -0.27 14.08
N ASN A 66 15.07 -0.36 13.46
CA ASN A 66 14.69 0.39 12.28
C ASN A 66 15.64 0.16 11.09
N GLU A 67 16.11 -1.07 10.89
CA GLU A 67 16.97 -1.43 9.75
C GLU A 67 16.17 -2.09 8.62
N LEU A 68 16.53 -1.76 7.37
CA LEU A 68 16.01 -2.45 6.19
C LEU A 68 16.52 -3.89 6.17
N LEU A 69 15.59 -4.85 6.22
CA LEU A 69 15.92 -6.25 6.07
C LEU A 69 15.97 -6.61 4.59
N CYS A 70 14.88 -6.35 3.86
CA CYS A 70 14.68 -6.76 2.48
C CYS A 70 13.68 -5.86 1.76
N SER A 71 13.67 -5.95 0.44
CA SER A 71 12.73 -5.25 -0.43
C SER A 71 12.24 -6.16 -1.55
N GLY A 72 11.14 -5.76 -2.18
CA GLY A 72 10.57 -6.41 -3.35
C GLY A 72 9.60 -5.49 -4.06
N TYR A 73 9.29 -5.80 -5.31
CA TYR A 73 8.27 -5.11 -6.07
C TYR A 73 7.59 -6.10 -7.02
N ASN A 74 6.45 -5.69 -7.56
CA ASN A 74 5.63 -6.51 -8.44
C ASN A 74 6.39 -6.89 -9.72
N SER A 75 6.50 -8.18 -10.00
CA SER A 75 7.15 -8.72 -11.20
C SER A 75 6.29 -9.75 -11.96
N GLN A 76 5.01 -9.91 -11.58
CA GLN A 76 4.11 -10.90 -12.19
C GLN A 76 4.05 -10.86 -13.72
N LEU A 77 4.08 -9.66 -14.34
CA LEU A 77 3.98 -9.54 -15.80
C LEU A 77 5.27 -9.97 -16.49
N ALA A 78 6.42 -9.74 -15.87
CA ALA A 78 7.72 -10.12 -16.39
C ALA A 78 8.00 -11.62 -16.20
N ILE A 79 7.54 -12.19 -15.08
CA ILE A 79 7.81 -13.58 -14.69
C ILE A 79 6.71 -14.55 -15.14
N GLY A 80 5.46 -14.07 -15.27
CA GLY A 80 4.29 -14.90 -15.57
C GLY A 80 3.70 -15.64 -14.36
N ASP A 81 4.21 -15.43 -13.15
CA ASP A 81 3.67 -16.00 -11.92
C ASP A 81 2.71 -14.99 -11.25
N PRO A 82 1.42 -15.34 -11.07
CA PRO A 82 0.43 -14.44 -10.49
C PRO A 82 0.66 -14.13 -9.00
N THR A 83 1.61 -14.80 -8.34
CA THR A 83 1.96 -14.56 -6.94
C THR A 83 3.10 -13.56 -6.75
N GLU A 84 3.72 -13.08 -7.84
CA GLU A 84 4.86 -12.15 -7.84
C GLU A 84 4.43 -10.70 -7.56
N HIS A 85 3.81 -10.52 -6.38
CA HIS A 85 3.39 -9.25 -5.82
C HIS A 85 4.51 -8.66 -4.95
N GLY A 86 4.57 -7.33 -4.82
CA GLY A 86 5.62 -6.63 -4.07
C GLY A 86 5.84 -7.17 -2.65
N GLU A 87 4.76 -7.45 -1.92
CA GLU A 87 4.82 -7.95 -0.54
C GLU A 87 5.38 -9.38 -0.48
N VAL A 88 4.89 -10.25 -1.37
CA VAL A 88 5.34 -11.64 -1.45
C VAL A 88 6.81 -11.70 -1.89
N ASN A 89 7.18 -10.87 -2.85
CA ASN A 89 8.54 -10.79 -3.37
C ASN A 89 9.51 -10.27 -2.31
N ALA A 90 9.12 -9.29 -1.49
CA ALA A 90 9.93 -8.84 -0.36
C ALA A 90 10.18 -9.97 0.65
N ILE A 91 9.16 -10.79 0.95
CA ILE A 91 9.28 -11.96 1.84
C ILE A 91 10.20 -13.01 1.22
N ARG A 92 10.00 -13.37 -0.05
CA ARG A 92 10.84 -14.34 -0.78
C ARG A 92 12.30 -13.89 -0.80
N ASN A 93 12.55 -12.61 -1.04
CA ASN A 93 13.88 -12.03 -1.03
C ASN A 93 14.54 -12.09 0.36
N CYS A 94 13.76 -11.90 1.44
CA CYS A 94 14.24 -12.18 2.79
C CYS A 94 14.61 -13.64 2.99
N VAL A 95 13.70 -14.57 2.68
CA VAL A 95 13.96 -16.01 2.85
C VAL A 95 15.25 -16.40 2.10
N LYS A 96 15.41 -15.94 0.86
CA LYS A 96 16.62 -16.16 0.06
C LYS A 96 17.87 -15.59 0.75
N LYS A 97 17.87 -14.30 1.08
CA LYS A 97 19.00 -13.61 1.74
C LYS A 97 19.46 -14.33 3.00
N TYR A 98 18.55 -14.69 3.90
CA TYR A 98 18.91 -15.32 5.16
C TYR A 98 19.31 -16.79 5.01
N THR A 99 18.73 -17.50 4.04
CA THR A 99 19.19 -18.85 3.68
C THR A 99 20.63 -18.82 3.17
N GLU A 100 20.98 -17.86 2.32
CA GLU A 100 22.34 -17.65 1.82
C GLU A 100 23.33 -17.27 2.95
N LEU A 101 22.85 -16.62 4.01
CA LEU A 101 23.61 -16.36 5.24
C LEU A 101 23.69 -17.59 6.19
N GLY A 102 23.16 -18.75 5.78
CA GLY A 102 23.23 -20.00 6.54
C GLY A 102 22.19 -20.14 7.66
N TRP A 103 21.15 -19.32 7.67
CA TRP A 103 20.07 -19.43 8.65
C TRP A 103 19.19 -20.64 8.36
N THR A 104 18.77 -21.32 9.42
CA THR A 104 17.78 -22.39 9.34
C THR A 104 16.37 -21.82 9.07
N PRO A 105 15.44 -22.62 8.50
CA PRO A 105 14.05 -22.19 8.35
C PRO A 105 13.41 -21.69 9.65
N ALA A 106 13.72 -22.32 10.78
CA ALA A 106 13.23 -21.90 12.10
C ALA A 106 13.72 -20.51 12.49
N GLN A 107 14.99 -20.16 12.22
CA GLN A 107 15.52 -18.81 12.46
C GLN A 107 14.87 -17.78 11.54
N ILE A 108 14.62 -18.13 10.27
CA ILE A 108 13.95 -17.24 9.31
C ILE A 108 12.51 -16.94 9.75
N THR A 109 11.77 -17.92 10.28
CA THR A 109 10.41 -17.69 10.75
C THR A 109 10.29 -16.71 11.93
N GLU A 110 11.37 -16.52 12.70
CA GLU A 110 11.41 -15.54 13.81
C GLU A 110 11.59 -14.09 13.34
N ILE A 111 11.90 -13.86 12.06
CA ILE A 111 12.06 -12.51 11.50
C ILE A 111 10.72 -11.77 11.50
N TRP A 112 9.65 -12.43 11.08
CA TRP A 112 8.37 -11.78 10.79
C TRP A 112 7.71 -11.15 12.02
N PRO A 113 7.62 -11.83 13.19
CA PRO A 113 7.08 -11.24 14.42
C PRO A 113 7.81 -9.99 14.91
N GLN A 114 9.06 -9.78 14.45
CA GLN A 114 9.88 -8.62 14.79
C GLN A 114 9.96 -7.60 13.65
N SER A 115 9.16 -7.77 12.59
CA SER A 115 9.25 -6.95 11.39
C SER A 115 8.00 -6.10 11.14
N TRP A 116 8.23 -4.97 10.49
CA TRP A 116 7.22 -4.13 9.86
C TRP A 116 7.34 -4.27 8.35
N ILE A 117 6.21 -4.35 7.65
CA ILE A 117 6.17 -4.32 6.20
C ILE A 117 5.50 -3.01 5.74
N TYR A 118 6.16 -2.28 4.86
CA TYR A 118 5.64 -1.10 4.19
C TYR A 118 5.39 -1.44 2.73
N THR A 119 4.22 -1.10 2.21
CA THR A 119 3.84 -1.35 0.82
C THR A 119 3.15 -0.13 0.21
N THR A 120 3.41 0.15 -1.07
CA THR A 120 2.88 1.36 -1.73
C THR A 120 1.36 1.37 -1.85
N ALA A 121 0.71 0.21 -1.83
CA ALA A 121 -0.74 0.10 -1.80
C ALA A 121 -1.21 -0.95 -0.80
N GLU A 122 -2.48 -0.85 -0.40
CA GLU A 122 -3.10 -1.77 0.53
C GLU A 122 -3.00 -3.23 0.02
N PRO A 123 -2.54 -4.18 0.86
CA PRO A 123 -2.37 -5.55 0.41
C PRO A 123 -3.65 -6.19 -0.10
N CYS A 124 -3.60 -6.87 -1.25
CA CYS A 124 -4.71 -7.67 -1.73
C CYS A 124 -5.01 -8.86 -0.77
N PRO A 125 -6.14 -9.59 -0.91
CA PRO A 125 -6.47 -10.69 0.00
C PRO A 125 -5.37 -11.75 0.15
N MET A 126 -4.64 -12.06 -0.93
CA MET A 126 -3.50 -12.99 -0.90
C MET A 126 -2.35 -12.44 -0.04
N CYS A 127 -1.86 -11.24 -0.36
CA CYS A 127 -0.75 -10.62 0.36
C CYS A 127 -1.11 -10.35 1.82
N GLY A 128 -2.33 -9.85 2.07
CA GLY A 128 -2.86 -9.63 3.41
C GLY A 128 -2.88 -10.93 4.23
N SER A 129 -3.39 -12.03 3.66
CA SER A 129 -3.39 -13.34 4.33
C SER A 129 -1.97 -13.83 4.62
N THR A 130 -1.05 -13.70 3.66
CA THR A 130 0.37 -14.04 3.85
C THR A 130 0.99 -13.26 5.01
N ILE A 131 0.82 -11.93 5.04
CA ILE A 131 1.35 -11.06 6.10
C ILE A 131 0.79 -11.45 7.48
N LEU A 132 -0.52 -11.66 7.56
CA LEU A 132 -1.20 -12.04 8.81
C LEU A 132 -0.76 -13.43 9.29
N GLN A 133 -0.66 -14.41 8.39
CA GLN A 133 -0.25 -15.78 8.70
C GLN A 133 1.22 -15.85 9.13
N SER A 134 2.10 -15.07 8.48
CA SER A 134 3.51 -14.94 8.87
C SER A 134 3.68 -14.28 10.25
N GLY A 135 2.71 -13.48 10.69
CA GLY A 135 2.70 -12.86 12.00
C GLY A 135 3.49 -11.56 12.07
N PHE A 136 3.53 -10.78 10.98
CA PHE A 136 4.16 -9.46 10.98
C PHE A 136 3.60 -8.57 12.09
N LYS A 137 4.46 -7.76 12.71
CA LYS A 137 4.05 -6.87 13.80
C LYS A 137 3.21 -5.70 13.31
N ARG A 138 3.58 -5.11 12.16
CA ARG A 138 2.86 -4.01 11.50
C ARG A 138 2.84 -4.22 9.99
N VAL A 139 1.72 -3.87 9.36
CA VAL A 139 1.62 -3.59 7.94
C VAL A 139 1.22 -2.13 7.76
N VAL A 140 1.98 -1.42 6.94
CA VAL A 140 1.80 0.00 6.66
C VAL A 140 1.62 0.16 5.15
N TYR A 141 0.58 0.87 4.71
CA TYR A 141 0.35 1.09 3.29
C TYR A 141 0.04 2.54 2.94
N GLY A 142 0.33 2.90 1.68
CA GLY A 142 0.00 4.20 1.08
C GLY A 142 -1.41 4.22 0.51
N THR A 143 -1.54 3.91 -0.77
CA THR A 143 -2.81 3.94 -1.52
C THR A 143 -3.77 2.88 -1.01
N SER A 144 -5.04 3.22 -0.83
CA SER A 144 -6.03 2.30 -0.24
C SER A 144 -6.81 1.54 -1.32
N SER A 145 -7.36 0.35 -1.03
CA SER A 145 -8.12 -0.43 -2.03
C SER A 145 -9.32 0.32 -2.64
N PRO A 146 -10.12 1.10 -1.87
CA PRO A 146 -11.13 1.99 -2.46
C PRO A 146 -10.57 3.02 -3.44
N ASP A 147 -9.39 3.59 -3.16
CA ASP A 147 -8.75 4.56 -4.06
C ASP A 147 -8.27 3.88 -5.34
N LEU A 148 -7.68 2.68 -5.23
CA LEU A 148 -7.33 1.84 -6.38
C LEU A 148 -8.54 1.58 -7.29
N VAL A 149 -9.68 1.19 -6.71
CA VAL A 149 -10.92 1.00 -7.48
C VAL A 149 -11.35 2.29 -8.18
N GLY A 150 -11.25 3.44 -7.50
CA GLY A 150 -11.51 4.75 -8.09
C GLY A 150 -10.58 5.11 -9.24
N MET A 151 -9.36 4.57 -9.26
CA MET A 151 -8.36 4.72 -10.32
C MET A 151 -8.53 3.69 -11.46
N GLY A 152 -9.54 2.82 -11.41
CA GLY A 152 -9.82 1.81 -12.44
C GLY A 152 -9.13 0.46 -12.22
N TRP A 153 -8.48 0.24 -11.08
CA TRP A 153 -7.90 -1.06 -10.75
C TRP A 153 -9.00 -2.07 -10.37
N THR A 154 -8.82 -3.32 -10.81
CA THR A 154 -9.66 -4.43 -10.35
C THR A 154 -9.12 -4.92 -9.01
N GLU A 155 -9.73 -4.47 -7.92
CA GLU A 155 -9.32 -4.83 -6.56
C GLU A 155 -10.44 -5.48 -5.76
N TYR A 156 -10.06 -6.45 -4.93
CA TYR A 156 -10.96 -6.97 -3.92
C TYR A 156 -10.96 -6.02 -2.72
N LEU A 157 -12.13 -5.52 -2.32
CA LEU A 157 -12.29 -4.71 -1.10
C LEU A 157 -12.21 -5.54 0.20
N VAL A 158 -11.84 -6.82 0.08
CA VAL A 158 -11.57 -7.73 1.18
C VAL A 158 -10.06 -7.76 1.41
N SER A 159 -9.58 -7.00 2.40
CA SER A 159 -8.16 -6.84 2.70
C SER A 159 -7.87 -6.96 4.20
N VAL A 160 -6.67 -6.59 4.64
CA VAL A 160 -6.19 -6.47 6.03
C VAL A 160 -7.11 -5.59 6.90
N ARG A 161 -7.94 -4.73 6.30
CA ARG A 161 -8.93 -3.89 7.01
C ARG A 161 -10.22 -4.60 7.43
N VAL A 162 -10.48 -5.83 7.00
CA VAL A 162 -11.74 -6.50 7.32
C VAL A 162 -11.80 -6.82 8.81
N LYS A 163 -12.57 -6.01 9.55
CA LYS A 163 -12.75 -6.08 11.01
C LYS A 163 -13.11 -7.49 11.48
N TRP A 164 -13.89 -8.24 10.69
CA TRP A 164 -14.25 -9.62 11.01
C TRP A 164 -13.05 -10.58 10.94
N LEU A 165 -12.22 -10.51 9.89
CA LEU A 165 -11.01 -11.32 9.76
C LEU A 165 -10.06 -11.09 10.93
N ARG A 166 -9.82 -9.81 11.29
CA ARG A 166 -9.01 -9.46 12.46
C ARG A 166 -9.62 -9.96 13.76
N LYS A 167 -10.94 -9.80 13.94
CA LYS A 167 -11.66 -10.26 15.15
C LYS A 167 -11.68 -11.78 15.25
N ALA A 168 -11.83 -12.49 14.14
CA ALA A 168 -11.79 -13.94 14.06
C ALA A 168 -10.38 -14.48 14.37
N ALA A 169 -9.34 -13.83 13.82
CA ALA A 169 -7.95 -14.19 14.09
C ALA A 169 -7.57 -14.06 15.58
N VAL A 170 -8.13 -13.08 16.30
CA VAL A 170 -7.92 -12.91 17.75
C VAL A 170 -8.48 -14.07 18.58
N VAL A 171 -9.59 -14.66 18.14
CA VAL A 171 -10.34 -15.64 18.95
C VAL A 171 -10.13 -17.08 18.51
N GLN A 172 -9.42 -17.33 17.42
CA GLN A 172 -9.21 -18.68 16.88
C GLN A 172 -8.07 -19.40 17.63
N PRO A 173 -8.36 -20.50 18.36
CA PRO A 173 -7.32 -21.28 19.03
C PRO A 173 -6.31 -21.82 18.02
N GLY A 174 -5.01 -21.62 18.28
CA GLY A 174 -3.93 -22.02 17.37
C GLY A 174 -3.60 -21.01 16.25
N PHE A 175 -4.49 -20.04 15.96
CA PHE A 175 -4.10 -18.86 15.18
C PHE A 175 -3.39 -17.90 16.13
N GLY A 176 -2.16 -17.55 15.80
CA GLY A 176 -1.31 -16.72 16.65
C GLY A 176 -0.67 -17.44 17.84
N GLY A 177 -1.24 -18.45 18.49
CA GLY A 177 -0.58 -19.08 19.66
C GLY A 177 -0.17 -18.09 20.76
N GLY A 178 -0.91 -16.98 20.90
CA GLY A 178 -0.54 -15.83 21.74
C GLY A 178 0.25 -14.72 21.03
N ARG A 179 0.52 -14.83 19.72
CA ARG A 179 1.18 -13.80 18.90
C ARG A 179 0.32 -12.54 18.81
N PRO A 180 0.95 -11.36 18.83
CA PRO A 180 0.25 -10.09 18.73
C PRO A 180 -0.49 -9.95 17.41
N VAL A 181 -1.68 -9.34 17.46
CA VAL A 181 -2.46 -8.99 16.27
C VAL A 181 -1.64 -8.02 15.43
N THR A 182 -1.39 -8.35 14.16
CA THR A 182 -0.74 -7.44 13.21
C THR A 182 -1.48 -6.10 13.18
N GLN A 183 -0.74 -5.03 13.47
CA GLN A 183 -1.28 -3.70 13.37
C GLN A 183 -1.37 -3.28 11.89
N VAL A 184 -2.49 -2.70 11.50
CA VAL A 184 -2.70 -2.15 10.15
C VAL A 184 -2.70 -0.64 10.23
N VAL A 185 -1.82 0.01 9.46
CA VAL A 185 -1.72 1.47 9.32
C VAL A 185 -1.88 1.81 7.84
N GLY A 186 -2.80 2.71 7.52
CA GLY A 186 -3.10 3.06 6.13
C GLY A 186 -2.93 4.54 5.83
N HIS A 187 -2.87 4.88 4.55
CA HIS A 187 -2.71 6.25 4.04
C HIS A 187 -1.41 6.92 4.52
N VAL A 188 -0.33 6.17 4.64
CA VAL A 188 1.01 6.75 4.87
C VAL A 188 1.61 7.10 3.52
N GLY A 189 1.90 8.39 3.29
CA GLY A 189 2.51 8.83 2.03
C GLY A 189 1.65 8.61 0.78
N ASN A 190 0.32 8.56 0.93
CA ASN A 190 -0.58 8.31 -0.20
C ASN A 190 -0.53 9.43 -1.27
N ASN A 191 -0.22 10.66 -0.86
CA ASN A 191 0.09 11.76 -1.77
C ASN A 191 1.27 11.44 -2.74
N GLU A 192 2.16 10.51 -2.38
CA GLU A 192 3.25 10.05 -3.22
C GLU A 192 2.93 8.71 -3.91
N THR A 193 2.17 7.81 -3.29
CA THR A 193 1.84 6.51 -3.92
C THR A 193 0.68 6.60 -4.92
N ASP A 194 -0.36 7.40 -4.65
CA ASP A 194 -1.56 7.52 -5.49
C ASP A 194 -1.20 7.94 -6.93
N PRO A 195 -0.36 8.98 -7.15
CA PRO A 195 0.01 9.38 -8.50
C PRO A 195 0.73 8.30 -9.30
N ARG A 196 1.37 7.32 -8.65
CA ARG A 196 2.10 6.22 -9.32
C ARG A 196 1.17 5.10 -9.79
N LEU A 197 -0.03 5.03 -9.24
CA LEU A 197 -1.06 4.04 -9.59
C LEU A 197 -2.16 4.65 -10.48
N ALA A 198 -2.42 5.95 -10.35
CA ALA A 198 -3.49 6.64 -11.05
C ALA A 198 -3.29 6.76 -12.57
N TRP A 199 -2.04 6.91 -13.05
CA TRP A 199 -1.76 7.08 -14.48
C TRP A 199 -1.97 5.81 -15.33
N GLN A 200 -2.02 4.65 -14.69
CA GLN A 200 -1.86 3.36 -15.37
C GLN A 200 -3.10 2.96 -16.19
N PHE A 201 -4.29 3.38 -15.74
CA PHE A 201 -5.57 3.13 -16.42
C PHE A 201 -6.31 4.43 -16.78
N ASN A 202 -5.66 5.58 -16.62
CA ASN A 202 -6.20 6.89 -16.96
C ASN A 202 -5.25 7.65 -17.88
N LEU A 203 -5.63 7.74 -19.17
CA LEU A 203 -4.84 8.41 -20.21
C LEU A 203 -4.74 9.93 -20.01
N ASP A 204 -5.69 10.53 -19.30
CA ASP A 204 -5.71 11.96 -19.01
C ASP A 204 -4.86 12.32 -17.79
N TYR A 205 -4.55 11.33 -16.94
CA TYR A 205 -3.70 11.55 -15.77
C TYR A 205 -2.23 11.70 -16.22
N PRO A 206 -1.49 12.71 -15.71
CA PRO A 206 -0.12 12.96 -16.14
C PRO A 206 0.83 11.80 -15.80
N CYS A 207 1.83 11.58 -16.64
CA CYS A 207 2.87 10.61 -16.32
C CYS A 207 3.66 11.02 -15.06
N PRO A 208 4.20 10.05 -14.30
CA PRO A 208 5.08 10.35 -13.18
C PRO A 208 6.30 11.18 -13.61
N GLU A 209 6.95 11.84 -12.65
CA GLU A 209 8.17 12.59 -12.91
C GLU A 209 9.25 11.70 -13.58
N GLY A 210 9.89 12.21 -14.63
CA GLY A 210 10.85 11.46 -15.43
C GLY A 210 10.24 10.47 -16.43
N CYS A 211 8.90 10.46 -16.57
CA CYS A 211 8.17 9.58 -17.47
C CYS A 211 7.38 10.36 -18.51
N HIS A 212 7.28 9.82 -19.73
CA HIS A 212 6.45 10.36 -20.81
C HIS A 212 5.67 9.25 -21.52
N ARG A 213 4.48 9.57 -22.02
CA ARG A 213 3.75 8.75 -23.00
C ARG A 213 4.18 9.17 -24.39
N HIS A 214 4.56 8.20 -25.23
CA HIS A 214 4.96 8.46 -26.61
C HIS A 214 3.86 8.00 -27.60
N GLY A 215 3.38 8.91 -28.46
CA GLY A 215 2.47 8.56 -29.56
C GLY A 215 1.14 7.91 -29.11
N GLU A 216 0.76 6.81 -29.76
CA GLU A 216 -0.45 6.02 -29.44
C GLU A 216 -0.28 5.09 -28.21
N GLU A 217 0.88 5.12 -27.55
CA GLU A 217 1.12 4.27 -26.39
C GLU A 217 0.28 4.71 -25.18
N GLN A 218 -0.46 3.76 -24.61
CA GLN A 218 -1.31 4.00 -23.45
C GLN A 218 -0.55 4.04 -22.11
N VAL A 219 0.75 3.75 -22.12
CA VAL A 219 1.57 3.52 -20.91
C VAL A 219 2.73 4.52 -20.86
N CYS A 220 2.95 5.15 -19.71
CA CYS A 220 4.10 6.01 -19.46
C CYS A 220 5.40 5.20 -19.41
N LYS A 221 6.45 5.68 -20.06
CA LYS A 221 7.78 5.08 -20.06
C LYS A 221 8.83 6.09 -19.58
N SER A 222 9.94 5.59 -19.04
CA SER A 222 11.04 6.45 -18.62
C SER A 222 11.68 7.13 -19.82
N VAL A 223 12.02 8.41 -19.67
CA VAL A 223 12.86 9.12 -20.63
C VAL A 223 14.29 8.70 -20.35
N ALA A 224 14.83 7.80 -21.18
CA ALA A 224 16.23 7.40 -21.12
C ALA A 224 17.14 8.55 -21.58
#